data_AF-A0A7S4PWD6-F1
#
_entry.id   AF-A0A7S4PWD6-F1
#
_cell.length_a   1.000
_cell.length_b   1.000
_cell.length_c   1.000
_cell.angle_alpha   90.00
_cell.angle_beta   90.00
_cell.angle_gamma   90.00
#
_symmetry.space_group_name_H-M   'P 1'
#
loop_
_entity.id
_entity.type
_entity.pdbx_description
1 polymer ?
#
loop_
_entity_poly.entity_id
_entity_poly.type
_entity_poly.pdbx_seq_one_letter_code
_entity_poly.pdbx_strand_id
1 'polypeptide(L)'
;MAACVVGVGVPVATPEALAQDAAVANLLPTKEEDASFSGGLVRMFTSMTRPLSYLVAKAVFPIKHVLAVASHKLAFALKKTMANPTKLFKRQAFNPLDEFRGHESLLAGLRHVFAKGGMRGIARKAFAPYMANAVVAMSMFHTYTVTRHALSEGYVTDEPTAAGIASAAAGFVQATLNAPLYNLRLGRLRAPKATRLPSSGLVAGIRELGQRQGIAGLFRNYPYILAQECCALGAFFVSFEWAKAHAADPPASEQHTPCEDT
;
A
#
# COMPACT_ATOMS: atom_id res chain seq x y z
N MET A 1 -24.85 56.20 35.07
CA MET A 1 -24.31 55.63 33.81
C MET A 1 -24.66 54.16 33.77
N ALA A 2 -25.69 53.79 33.02
CA ALA A 2 -26.14 52.41 32.85
C ALA A 2 -25.77 51.95 31.44
N ALA A 3 -24.94 50.91 31.33
CA ALA A 3 -24.53 50.32 30.07
C ALA A 3 -25.55 49.25 29.64
N CYS A 4 -26.18 49.49 28.49
CA CYS A 4 -27.14 48.58 27.87
C CYS A 4 -26.36 47.47 27.15
N VAL A 5 -26.45 46.23 27.63
CA VAL A 5 -25.88 45.05 26.96
C VAL A 5 -26.84 44.64 25.84
N VAL A 6 -26.41 44.86 24.59
CA VAL A 6 -27.11 44.39 23.39
C VAL A 6 -26.82 42.91 23.23
N GLY A 7 -27.84 42.07 23.46
CA GLY A 7 -27.78 40.63 23.22
C GLY A 7 -27.73 40.34 21.72
N VAL A 8 -26.61 39.78 21.26
CA VAL A 8 -26.48 39.21 19.91
C VAL A 8 -27.19 37.86 19.92
N GLY A 9 -28.33 37.79 19.22
CA GLY A 9 -29.07 36.53 19.04
C GLY A 9 -28.23 35.52 18.27
N VAL A 10 -27.94 34.39 18.90
CA VAL A 10 -27.32 33.23 18.23
C VAL A 10 -28.39 32.58 17.35
N PRO A 11 -28.18 32.44 16.04
CA PRO A 11 -29.15 31.78 15.17
C PRO A 11 -29.26 30.31 15.56
N VAL A 12 -30.48 29.88 15.87
CA VAL A 12 -30.81 28.47 16.15
C VAL A 12 -30.72 27.70 14.84
N ALA A 13 -29.74 26.81 14.72
CA ALA A 13 -29.56 25.96 13.55
C ALA A 13 -30.79 25.06 13.35
N THR A 14 -31.33 25.05 12.13
CA THR A 14 -32.44 24.20 11.73
C THR A 14 -32.04 22.71 11.77
N PRO A 15 -32.94 21.81 12.19
CA PRO A 15 -32.62 20.38 12.38
C PRO A 15 -32.14 19.67 11.10
N GLU A 16 -32.45 20.19 9.91
CA GLU A 16 -31.90 19.68 8.63
C GLU A 16 -30.40 19.97 8.47
N ALA A 17 -29.90 21.09 9.00
CA ALA A 17 -28.47 21.43 8.93
C ALA A 17 -27.64 20.51 9.82
N LEU A 18 -28.17 20.13 11.00
CA LEU A 18 -27.54 19.15 11.89
C LEU A 18 -27.51 17.73 11.30
N ALA A 19 -28.51 17.34 10.51
CA ALA A 19 -28.52 16.05 9.82
C ALA A 19 -27.51 16.00 8.65
N GLN A 20 -27.35 17.10 7.91
CA GLN A 20 -26.33 17.20 6.87
C GLN A 20 -24.90 17.24 7.43
N ASP A 21 -24.67 17.94 8.54
CA ASP A 21 -23.36 17.97 9.19
C ASP A 21 -23.00 16.61 9.80
N ALA A 22 -23.96 15.83 10.31
CA ALA A 22 -23.73 14.45 10.76
C ALA A 22 -23.41 13.50 9.58
N ALA A 23 -24.05 13.68 8.43
CA ALA A 23 -23.76 12.89 7.22
C ALA A 23 -22.39 13.24 6.62
N VAL A 24 -21.97 14.51 6.69
CA VAL A 24 -20.64 14.97 6.24
C VAL A 24 -19.55 14.59 7.24
N ALA A 25 -19.83 14.59 8.55
CA ALA A 25 -18.90 14.11 9.57
C ALA A 25 -18.64 12.60 9.48
N ASN A 26 -19.62 11.81 9.03
CA ASN A 26 -19.43 10.38 8.72
C ASN A 26 -18.67 10.13 7.40
N LEU A 27 -18.43 11.17 6.60
CA LEU A 27 -17.64 11.14 5.36
C LEU A 27 -16.22 11.68 5.56
N LEU A 28 -15.93 12.27 6.72
CA LEU A 28 -14.58 12.67 7.07
C LEU A 28 -13.82 11.42 7.54
N PRO A 29 -12.66 11.12 6.92
CA PRO A 29 -11.88 9.96 7.27
C PRO A 29 -11.50 10.04 8.75
N THR A 30 -11.94 9.05 9.53
CA THR A 30 -11.48 8.92 10.91
C THR A 30 -9.96 8.75 10.90
N LYS A 31 -9.27 9.17 11.96
CA LYS A 31 -7.80 9.06 12.09
C LYS A 31 -7.24 7.65 11.78
N GLU A 32 -8.07 6.62 11.84
CA GLU A 32 -7.72 5.25 11.47
C GLU A 32 -7.69 4.99 9.95
N GLU A 33 -8.51 5.67 9.13
CA GLU A 33 -8.45 5.55 7.67
C GLU A 33 -7.11 6.06 7.11
N ASP A 34 -6.56 7.12 7.74
CA ASP A 34 -5.22 7.63 7.42
C ASP A 34 -4.12 6.60 7.69
N ALA A 35 -4.31 5.67 8.63
CA ALA A 35 -3.33 4.61 8.91
C ALA A 35 -3.24 3.58 7.76
N SER A 36 -4.34 3.32 7.04
CA SER A 36 -4.35 2.39 5.91
C SER A 36 -3.68 2.99 4.67
N PHE A 37 -3.95 4.27 4.38
CA PHE A 37 -3.34 5.00 3.27
C PHE A 37 -1.86 5.30 3.55
N SER A 38 -1.55 5.81 4.74
CA SER A 38 -0.16 6.03 5.16
C SER A 38 0.61 4.72 5.30
N GLY A 39 0.00 3.64 5.79
CA GLY A 39 0.60 2.30 5.82
C GLY A 39 0.89 1.75 4.42
N GLY A 40 -0.03 1.94 3.48
CA GLY A 40 0.18 1.62 2.06
C GLY A 40 1.31 2.43 1.44
N LEU A 41 1.38 3.74 1.72
CA LEU A 41 2.46 4.62 1.28
C LEU A 41 3.79 4.28 1.93
N VAL A 42 3.83 4.04 3.24
CA VAL A 42 5.02 3.64 3.98
C VAL A 42 5.52 2.29 3.47
N ARG A 43 4.63 1.34 3.17
CA ARG A 43 5.02 0.07 2.55
C ARG A 43 5.56 0.28 1.13
N MET A 44 4.97 1.18 0.35
CA MET A 44 5.47 1.58 -0.96
C MET A 44 6.87 2.21 -0.87
N PHE A 45 7.09 3.10 0.11
CA PHE A 45 8.37 3.76 0.34
C PHE A 45 9.44 2.81 0.91
N THR A 46 9.12 2.02 1.94
CA THR A 46 10.01 1.02 2.53
C THR A 46 10.41 -0.06 1.53
N SER A 47 9.52 -0.39 0.58
CA SER A 47 9.84 -1.26 -0.56
C SER A 47 10.78 -0.61 -1.58
N MET A 48 10.74 0.72 -1.74
CA MET A 48 11.73 1.47 -2.53
C MET A 48 13.06 1.63 -1.79
N THR A 49 13.05 1.64 -0.45
CA THR A 49 14.22 1.99 0.36
C THR A 49 14.91 0.81 1.03
N ARG A 50 14.62 -0.47 0.77
CA ARG A 50 15.40 -1.56 1.42
C ARG A 50 16.94 -1.44 1.29
N PRO A 51 17.52 -1.00 0.16
CA PRO A 51 18.95 -0.67 0.09
C PRO A 51 19.27 0.80 0.46
N LEU A 52 18.27 1.67 0.62
CA LEU A 52 18.42 3.11 0.87
C LEU A 52 18.13 3.53 2.32
N SER A 53 17.42 2.72 3.10
CA SER A 53 17.00 3.00 4.48
C SER A 53 18.20 3.12 5.40
N TYR A 54 19.27 2.38 5.10
CA TYR A 54 20.56 2.49 5.78
C TYR A 54 21.24 3.85 5.55
N LEU A 55 21.04 4.46 4.37
CA LEU A 55 21.57 5.78 4.04
C LEU A 55 20.66 6.92 4.55
N VAL A 56 19.35 6.72 4.52
CA VAL A 56 18.37 7.71 4.98
C VAL A 56 18.39 7.86 6.50
N ALA A 57 18.60 6.78 7.25
CA ALA A 57 18.70 6.82 8.72
C ALA A 57 19.88 7.67 9.22
N LYS A 58 20.95 7.83 8.41
CA LYS A 58 22.11 8.67 8.74
C LYS A 58 21.99 10.14 8.30
N ALA A 59 20.98 10.50 7.52
CA ALA A 59 20.83 11.84 6.93
C ALA A 59 19.64 12.65 7.50
N VAL A 60 19.12 12.23 8.65
CA VAL A 60 17.93 12.82 9.28
C VAL A 60 18.31 14.07 10.06
N PHE A 61 18.38 15.27 9.46
CA PHE A 61 18.18 16.51 10.24
C PHE A 61 17.61 17.74 9.49
N PRO A 62 17.48 17.78 8.14
CA PRO A 62 16.56 18.74 7.52
C PRO A 62 15.63 18.08 6.48
N ILE A 63 14.89 17.04 6.87
CA ILE A 63 14.05 16.26 5.93
C ILE A 63 12.67 16.88 5.74
N LYS A 64 12.11 17.66 6.67
CA LYS A 64 10.70 18.10 6.57
C LYS A 64 10.37 18.84 5.26
N HIS A 65 11.20 19.79 4.84
CA HIS A 65 11.00 20.51 3.56
C HIS A 65 11.27 19.64 2.33
N VAL A 66 12.30 18.79 2.36
CA VAL A 66 12.59 17.87 1.25
C VAL A 66 11.47 16.86 1.09
N LEU A 67 10.92 16.34 2.19
CA LEU A 67 9.82 15.40 2.21
C LEU A 67 8.52 16.07 1.75
N ALA A 68 8.24 17.32 2.14
CA ALA A 68 7.08 18.07 1.67
C ALA A 68 7.16 18.39 0.17
N VAL A 69 8.34 18.80 -0.33
CA VAL A 69 8.53 19.04 -1.77
C VAL A 69 8.49 17.73 -2.56
N ALA A 70 9.08 16.66 -2.03
CA ALA A 70 9.05 15.34 -2.64
C ALA A 70 7.63 14.75 -2.64
N SER A 71 6.86 14.90 -1.56
CA SER A 71 5.48 14.44 -1.49
C SER A 71 4.60 15.23 -2.45
N HIS A 72 4.77 16.54 -2.57
CA HIS A 72 4.01 17.35 -3.53
C HIS A 72 4.36 17.00 -4.99
N LYS A 73 5.65 16.79 -5.31
CA LYS A 73 6.08 16.34 -6.65
C LYS A 73 5.63 14.92 -6.94
N LEU A 74 5.64 14.04 -5.94
CA LEU A 74 5.15 12.67 -6.06
C LEU A 74 3.63 12.67 -6.26
N ALA A 75 2.87 13.45 -5.49
CA ALA A 75 1.43 13.61 -5.63
C ALA A 75 1.06 14.19 -7.00
N PHE A 76 1.79 15.19 -7.49
CA PHE A 76 1.60 15.71 -8.84
C PHE A 76 1.93 14.68 -9.93
N ALA A 77 3.04 13.94 -9.76
CA ALA A 77 3.39 12.84 -10.66
C ALA A 77 2.33 11.75 -10.65
N LEU A 78 1.84 11.36 -9.47
CA LEU A 78 0.74 10.41 -9.30
C LEU A 78 -0.52 10.92 -9.99
N LYS A 79 -0.95 12.16 -9.72
CA LYS A 79 -2.15 12.77 -10.33
C LYS A 79 -2.05 12.80 -11.85
N LYS A 80 -0.91 13.21 -12.40
CA LYS A 80 -0.66 13.22 -13.85
C LYS A 80 -0.64 11.81 -14.45
N THR A 81 -0.23 10.83 -13.65
CA THR A 81 -0.17 9.43 -14.08
C THR A 81 -1.54 8.75 -13.99
N MET A 82 -2.31 9.07 -12.95
CA MET A 82 -3.71 8.68 -12.75
C MET A 82 -4.63 9.29 -13.81
N ALA A 83 -4.30 10.46 -14.36
CA ALA A 83 -5.03 11.05 -15.48
C ALA A 83 -4.90 10.23 -16.79
N ASN A 84 -3.91 9.33 -16.89
CA ASN A 84 -3.77 8.45 -18.04
C ASN A 84 -3.12 7.10 -17.65
N PRO A 85 -3.83 6.28 -16.84
CA PRO A 85 -3.25 5.12 -16.20
C PRO A 85 -2.81 4.08 -17.24
N THR A 86 -3.49 4.04 -18.38
CA THR A 86 -3.18 3.14 -19.51
C THR A 86 -1.75 3.34 -20.04
N LYS A 87 -1.17 4.55 -19.96
CA LYS A 87 0.20 4.82 -20.42
C LYS A 87 1.27 4.18 -19.53
N LEU A 88 0.99 3.96 -18.25
CA LEU A 88 1.90 3.21 -17.37
C LEU A 88 1.93 1.74 -17.75
N PHE A 89 0.74 1.17 -17.92
CA PHE A 89 0.60 -0.27 -18.07
C PHE A 89 0.87 -0.78 -19.49
N LYS A 90 0.94 0.11 -20.47
CA LYS A 90 1.41 -0.21 -21.83
C LYS A 90 2.92 -0.47 -21.90
N ARG A 91 3.70 -0.11 -20.86
CA ARG A 91 5.16 -0.24 -20.85
C ARG A 91 5.64 -1.54 -20.22
N GLN A 92 6.74 -2.05 -20.76
CA GLN A 92 7.35 -3.32 -20.37
C GLN A 92 7.73 -3.31 -18.88
N ALA A 93 7.24 -4.32 -18.14
CA ALA A 93 7.71 -4.56 -16.79
C ALA A 93 9.19 -4.93 -16.82
N PHE A 94 10.00 -4.21 -16.05
CA PHE A 94 11.42 -4.45 -15.92
C PHE A 94 11.67 -5.70 -15.10
N ASN A 95 12.34 -6.70 -15.69
CA ASN A 95 12.92 -7.79 -14.94
C ASN A 95 14.40 -7.47 -14.73
N PRO A 96 14.82 -7.04 -13.53
CA PRO A 96 16.22 -6.71 -13.28
C PRO A 96 17.13 -7.87 -13.66
N LEU A 97 16.74 -9.11 -13.36
CA LEU A 97 17.54 -10.29 -13.67
C LEU A 97 17.84 -10.47 -15.16
N ASP A 98 16.92 -10.11 -16.06
CA ASP A 98 17.16 -10.23 -17.50
C ASP A 98 18.09 -9.12 -18.02
N GLU A 99 18.06 -7.93 -17.42
CA GLU A 99 18.93 -6.82 -17.80
C GLU A 99 20.33 -6.94 -17.18
N PHE A 100 20.45 -7.58 -16.00
CA PHE A 100 21.73 -7.88 -15.36
C PHE A 100 22.40 -9.15 -15.89
N ARG A 101 21.67 -10.00 -16.64
CA ARG A 101 22.25 -11.20 -17.26
C ARG A 101 23.28 -10.80 -18.32
N GLY A 102 24.51 -11.28 -18.14
CA GLY A 102 25.64 -11.02 -19.05
C GLY A 102 26.51 -9.83 -18.65
N HIS A 103 26.24 -9.19 -17.51
CA HIS A 103 27.16 -8.22 -16.91
C HIS A 103 27.95 -8.88 -15.79
N GLU A 104 29.26 -8.61 -15.76
CA GLU A 104 30.18 -9.16 -14.75
C GLU A 104 29.83 -8.72 -13.32
N SER A 105 29.14 -7.58 -13.17
CA SER A 105 28.70 -7.07 -11.88
C SER A 105 27.37 -6.31 -11.97
N LEU A 106 26.68 -6.21 -10.82
CA LEU A 106 25.46 -5.41 -10.68
C LEU A 106 25.71 -3.93 -11.01
N LEU A 107 26.88 -3.40 -10.64
CA LEU A 107 27.26 -2.02 -10.98
C LEU A 107 27.48 -1.83 -12.48
N ALA A 108 28.08 -2.81 -13.17
CA ALA A 108 28.25 -2.74 -14.62
C ALA A 108 26.89 -2.71 -15.33
N GLY A 109 25.94 -3.56 -14.93
CA GLY A 109 24.58 -3.51 -15.47
C GLY A 109 23.84 -2.22 -15.10
N LEU A 110 24.02 -1.71 -13.87
CA LEU A 110 23.39 -0.46 -13.46
C LEU A 110 23.92 0.70 -14.31
N ARG A 111 25.25 0.78 -14.48
CA ARG A 111 25.92 1.76 -15.34
C ARG A 111 25.47 1.63 -16.79
N HIS A 112 25.29 0.41 -17.30
CA HIS A 112 24.76 0.17 -18.65
C HIS A 112 23.34 0.72 -18.81
N VAL A 113 22.44 0.45 -17.86
CA VAL A 113 21.06 0.97 -17.89
C VAL A 113 21.04 2.50 -17.76
N PHE A 114 21.90 3.06 -16.90
CA PHE A 114 22.08 4.50 -16.76
C PHE A 114 22.60 5.14 -18.04
N ALA A 115 23.60 4.55 -18.70
CA ALA A 115 24.15 5.06 -19.95
C ALA A 115 23.11 5.03 -21.08
N LYS A 116 22.29 3.97 -21.14
CA LYS A 116 21.30 3.77 -22.21
C LYS A 116 20.04 4.64 -22.07
N GLY A 117 19.56 4.89 -20.85
CA GLY A 117 18.27 5.55 -20.63
C GLY A 117 18.27 6.66 -19.59
N GLY A 118 19.40 6.92 -18.94
CA GLY A 118 19.52 7.82 -17.80
C GLY A 118 18.67 7.40 -16.60
N MET A 119 18.62 8.27 -15.58
CA MET A 119 17.72 8.10 -14.42
C MET A 119 16.27 7.92 -14.83
N ARG A 120 15.84 8.62 -15.90
CA ARG A 120 14.46 8.59 -16.37
C ARG A 120 14.08 7.22 -16.94
N GLY A 121 15.01 6.50 -17.56
CA GLY A 121 14.82 5.13 -18.03
C GLY A 121 14.59 4.16 -16.88
N ILE A 122 15.41 4.26 -15.84
CA ILE A 122 15.31 3.42 -14.63
C ILE A 122 14.01 3.68 -13.89
N ALA A 123 13.73 4.95 -13.56
CA ALA A 123 12.51 5.33 -12.86
C ALA A 123 11.26 4.86 -13.63
N ARG A 124 11.25 5.04 -14.95
CA ARG A 124 10.12 4.63 -15.80
C ARG A 124 9.92 3.12 -15.85
N LYS A 125 11.01 2.34 -15.82
CA LYS A 125 11.02 0.87 -15.83
C LYS A 125 10.59 0.27 -14.48
N ALA A 126 11.04 0.89 -13.39
CA ALA A 126 10.77 0.44 -12.03
C ALA A 126 9.35 0.83 -11.56
N PHE A 127 8.83 1.97 -12.00
CA PHE A 127 7.60 2.54 -11.44
C PHE A 127 6.34 1.67 -11.64
N ALA A 128 6.19 1.02 -12.79
CA ALA A 128 5.00 0.23 -13.09
C ALA A 128 4.79 -0.96 -12.11
N PRO A 129 5.79 -1.84 -11.85
CA PRO A 129 5.63 -2.89 -10.85
C PRO A 129 5.46 -2.33 -9.43
N TYR A 130 6.07 -1.19 -9.09
CA TYR A 130 5.84 -0.54 -7.80
C TYR A 130 4.41 -0.05 -7.63
N MET A 131 3.83 0.59 -8.65
CA MET A 131 2.43 1.02 -8.62
C MET A 131 1.47 -0.15 -8.52
N ALA A 132 1.72 -1.24 -9.26
CA ALA A 132 0.92 -2.45 -9.14
C ALA A 132 0.94 -2.99 -7.71
N ASN A 133 2.14 -3.12 -7.11
CA ASN A 133 2.27 -3.57 -5.72
C ASN A 133 1.62 -2.60 -4.71
N ALA A 134 1.67 -1.28 -4.96
CA ALA A 134 1.05 -0.29 -4.10
C ALA A 134 -0.48 -0.42 -4.10
N VAL A 135 -1.09 -0.61 -5.27
CA VAL A 135 -2.55 -0.83 -5.38
C VAL A 135 -2.97 -2.10 -4.64
N VAL A 136 -2.20 -3.18 -4.79
CA VAL A 136 -2.45 -4.44 -4.06
C VAL A 136 -2.36 -4.21 -2.54
N ALA A 137 -1.31 -3.54 -2.06
CA ALA A 137 -1.14 -3.27 -0.64
C ALA A 137 -2.23 -2.36 -0.06
N MET A 138 -2.64 -1.31 -0.79
CA MET A 138 -3.75 -0.45 -0.36
C MET A 138 -5.06 -1.23 -0.28
N SER A 139 -5.36 -2.05 -1.29
CA SER A 139 -6.58 -2.87 -1.31
C SER A 139 -6.58 -3.88 -0.15
N MET A 140 -5.45 -4.49 0.13
CA MET A 140 -5.25 -5.42 1.25
C MET A 140 -5.49 -4.73 2.60
N PHE A 141 -4.83 -3.59 2.88
CA PHE A 141 -5.01 -2.87 4.14
C PHE A 141 -6.44 -2.35 4.31
N HIS A 142 -7.03 -1.79 3.26
CA HIS A 142 -8.41 -1.32 3.30
C HIS A 142 -9.39 -2.46 3.60
N THR A 143 -9.24 -3.61 2.91
CA THR A 143 -10.07 -4.80 3.16
C THR A 143 -9.93 -5.27 4.60
N TYR A 144 -8.70 -5.31 5.14
CA TYR A 144 -8.45 -5.69 6.52
C TYR A 144 -9.18 -4.76 7.50
N THR A 145 -9.02 -3.44 7.37
CA THR A 145 -9.63 -2.45 8.28
C THR A 145 -11.15 -2.54 8.25
N VAL A 146 -11.76 -2.55 7.05
CA VAL A 146 -13.22 -2.62 6.89
C VAL A 146 -13.76 -3.93 7.45
N THR A 147 -13.11 -5.06 7.14
CA THR A 147 -13.57 -6.37 7.63
C THR A 147 -13.43 -6.49 9.15
N ARG A 148 -12.34 -5.97 9.73
CA ARG A 148 -12.14 -5.96 11.17
C ARG A 148 -13.21 -5.14 11.88
N HIS A 149 -13.48 -3.92 11.39
CA HIS A 149 -14.52 -3.05 11.96
C HIS A 149 -15.90 -3.71 11.92
N ALA A 150 -16.28 -4.28 10.78
CA ALA A 150 -17.55 -4.97 10.62
C ALA A 150 -17.68 -6.19 11.57
N LEU A 151 -16.59 -6.92 11.83
CA LEU A 151 -16.60 -8.05 12.75
C LEU A 151 -16.71 -7.63 14.22
N SER A 152 -16.03 -6.55 14.61
CA SER A 152 -16.07 -6.02 15.98
C SER A 152 -17.43 -5.44 16.36
N GLU A 153 -18.19 -4.93 15.40
CA GLU A 153 -19.51 -4.35 15.66
C GLU A 153 -20.61 -5.41 15.83
N GLY A 154 -20.48 -6.58 15.19
CA GLY A 154 -21.65 -7.45 14.97
C GLY A 154 -21.54 -8.91 15.40
N TYR A 155 -20.34 -9.51 15.42
CA TYR A 155 -20.27 -10.98 15.35
C TYR A 155 -19.20 -11.66 16.20
N VAL A 156 -18.04 -11.04 16.39
CA VAL A 156 -16.90 -11.69 17.03
C VAL A 156 -16.31 -10.78 18.10
N THR A 157 -16.54 -11.12 19.37
CA THR A 157 -15.97 -10.39 20.51
C THR A 157 -14.50 -10.74 20.75
N ASP A 158 -14.04 -11.88 20.25
CA ASP A 158 -12.66 -12.34 20.39
C ASP A 158 -11.74 -11.66 19.36
N GLU A 159 -10.92 -10.72 19.82
CA GLU A 159 -10.00 -9.93 19.00
C GLU A 159 -9.10 -10.77 18.06
N PRO A 160 -8.42 -11.85 18.53
CA PRO A 160 -7.57 -12.65 17.65
C PRO A 160 -8.37 -13.39 16.56
N THR A 161 -9.58 -13.86 16.86
CA THR A 161 -10.45 -14.48 15.85
C THR A 161 -10.90 -13.46 14.81
N ALA A 162 -11.32 -12.26 15.22
CA ALA A 162 -11.70 -11.18 14.31
C ALA A 162 -10.52 -10.76 13.41
N ALA A 163 -9.31 -10.62 13.98
CA ALA A 163 -8.10 -10.32 13.23
C ALA A 163 -7.74 -11.44 12.24
N GLY A 164 -7.90 -12.70 12.63
CA GLY A 164 -7.70 -13.86 11.77
C GLY A 164 -8.61 -13.84 10.55
N ILE A 165 -9.92 -13.65 10.74
CA ILE A 165 -10.90 -13.59 9.64
C ILE A 165 -10.62 -12.38 8.73
N ALA A 166 -10.38 -11.19 9.32
CA ALA A 166 -10.04 -10.00 8.55
C ALA A 166 -8.75 -10.17 7.73
N SER A 167 -7.74 -10.86 8.28
CA SER A 167 -6.49 -11.17 7.57
C SER A 167 -6.71 -12.12 6.40
N ALA A 168 -7.59 -13.13 6.56
CA ALA A 168 -7.95 -14.06 5.50
C ALA A 168 -8.71 -13.35 4.37
N ALA A 169 -9.64 -12.45 4.70
CA ALA A 169 -10.36 -11.64 3.72
C ALA A 169 -9.40 -10.73 2.92
N ALA A 170 -8.47 -10.06 3.60
CA ALA A 170 -7.42 -9.28 2.94
C ALA A 170 -6.51 -10.14 2.07
N GLY A 171 -6.16 -11.35 2.52
CA GLY A 171 -5.40 -12.34 1.76
C GLY A 171 -6.10 -12.79 0.49
N PHE A 172 -7.42 -13.00 0.55
CA PHE A 172 -8.23 -13.33 -0.61
C PHE A 172 -8.22 -12.21 -1.66
N VAL A 173 -8.41 -10.96 -1.25
CA VAL A 173 -8.36 -9.81 -2.16
C VAL A 173 -6.97 -9.66 -2.78
N GLN A 174 -5.91 -9.76 -1.97
CA GLN A 174 -4.54 -9.71 -2.45
C GLN A 174 -4.24 -10.83 -3.45
N ALA A 175 -4.64 -12.07 -3.16
CA ALA A 175 -4.48 -13.21 -4.05
C ALA A 175 -5.19 -12.99 -5.39
N THR A 176 -6.41 -12.46 -5.35
CA THR A 176 -7.21 -12.17 -6.55
C THR A 176 -6.52 -11.15 -7.45
N LEU A 177 -5.99 -10.09 -6.87
CA LEU A 177 -5.27 -9.04 -7.61
C LEU A 177 -3.89 -9.51 -8.11
N ASN A 178 -3.20 -10.35 -7.34
CA ASN A 178 -1.87 -10.87 -7.69
C ASN A 178 -1.91 -12.02 -8.70
N ALA A 179 -2.99 -12.79 -8.78
CA ALA A 179 -3.04 -14.00 -9.59
C ALA A 179 -2.75 -13.77 -11.10
N PRO A 180 -3.35 -12.76 -11.77
CA PRO A 180 -3.02 -12.44 -13.15
C PRO A 180 -1.55 -12.06 -13.34
N LEU A 181 -0.98 -11.33 -12.38
CA LEU A 181 0.41 -10.88 -12.40
C LEU A 181 1.38 -12.04 -12.23
N TYR A 182 1.07 -12.95 -11.31
CA TYR A 182 1.85 -14.15 -11.05
C TYR A 182 1.86 -15.06 -12.28
N ASN A 183 0.70 -15.36 -12.85
CA ASN A 183 0.60 -16.22 -14.03
C ASN A 183 1.26 -15.60 -15.27
N LEU A 184 1.17 -14.28 -15.44
CA LEU A 184 1.91 -13.57 -16.50
C LEU A 184 3.43 -13.71 -16.32
N ARG A 185 3.95 -13.50 -15.11
CA ARG A 185 5.39 -13.65 -14.82
C ARG A 185 5.85 -15.09 -15.03
N LEU A 186 5.09 -16.06 -14.52
CA LEU A 186 5.39 -17.47 -14.65
C LEU A 186 5.38 -17.92 -16.11
N GLY A 187 4.40 -17.47 -16.90
CA GLY A 187 4.34 -17.71 -18.34
C GLY A 187 5.56 -17.15 -19.08
N ARG A 188 5.98 -15.92 -18.74
CA ARG A 188 7.18 -15.31 -19.34
C ARG A 188 8.49 -16.03 -18.97
N LEU A 189 8.59 -16.56 -17.75
CA LEU A 189 9.74 -17.32 -17.30
C LEU A 189 9.83 -18.69 -17.99
N ARG A 190 8.68 -19.35 -18.20
CA ARG A 190 8.60 -20.68 -18.83
C ARG A 190 8.61 -20.64 -20.36
N ALA A 191 8.28 -19.51 -20.98
CA ALA A 191 8.23 -19.39 -22.44
C ALA A 191 9.65 -19.45 -23.07
N PRO A 192 9.88 -20.34 -24.06
CA PRO A 192 11.08 -20.33 -24.90
C PRO A 192 11.35 -18.93 -25.47
N LYS A 193 12.62 -18.51 -25.58
CA LYS A 193 12.97 -17.17 -26.09
C LYS A 193 12.30 -16.84 -27.43
N ALA A 194 12.16 -17.83 -28.31
CA ALA A 194 11.54 -17.70 -29.64
C ALA A 194 10.02 -17.47 -29.61
N THR A 195 9.33 -17.88 -28.54
CA THR A 195 7.87 -17.74 -28.40
C THR A 195 7.49 -16.77 -27.28
N ARG A 196 8.46 -16.03 -26.72
CA ARG A 196 8.19 -14.98 -25.76
C ARG A 196 7.29 -13.95 -26.42
N LEU A 197 6.15 -13.70 -25.76
CA LEU A 197 5.22 -12.66 -26.15
C LEU A 197 5.98 -11.36 -26.41
N PRO A 198 5.73 -10.67 -27.54
CA PRO A 198 6.30 -9.35 -27.75
C PRO A 198 5.98 -8.49 -26.55
N SER A 199 6.96 -7.70 -26.10
CA SER A 199 7.02 -7.11 -24.76
C SER A 199 6.06 -5.92 -24.56
N SER A 200 4.82 -6.07 -25.00
CA SER A 200 3.71 -5.23 -24.65
C SER A 200 3.57 -5.22 -23.11
N GLY A 201 3.28 -4.06 -22.53
CA GLY A 201 3.37 -3.83 -21.08
C GLY A 201 2.49 -4.72 -20.22
N LEU A 202 2.46 -4.45 -18.91
CA LEU A 202 1.76 -5.30 -17.95
C LEU A 202 0.30 -5.60 -18.34
N VAL A 203 -0.50 -4.58 -18.67
CA VAL A 203 -1.92 -4.76 -19.02
C VAL A 203 -2.07 -5.46 -20.36
N ALA A 204 -1.22 -5.16 -21.33
CA ALA A 204 -1.24 -5.84 -22.62
C ALA A 204 -0.89 -7.33 -22.47
N GLY A 205 0.08 -7.65 -21.61
CA GLY A 205 0.43 -9.02 -21.26
C GLY A 205 -0.70 -9.77 -20.55
N ILE A 206 -1.40 -9.14 -19.60
CA ILE A 206 -2.59 -9.74 -18.96
C ILE A 206 -3.69 -9.97 -19.99
N ARG A 207 -3.98 -8.96 -20.85
CA ARG A 207 -4.99 -9.07 -21.90
C ARG A 207 -4.66 -10.19 -22.88
N GLU A 208 -3.41 -10.27 -23.32
CA GLU A 208 -2.95 -11.31 -24.24
C GLU A 208 -3.01 -12.70 -23.59
N LEU A 209 -2.61 -12.82 -22.32
CA LEU A 209 -2.75 -14.07 -21.56
C LEU A 209 -4.22 -14.50 -21.47
N GLY A 210 -5.13 -13.55 -21.18
CA GLY A 210 -6.57 -13.78 -21.16
C GLY A 210 -7.14 -14.15 -22.53
N GLN A 211 -6.66 -13.55 -23.62
CA GLN A 211 -7.08 -13.89 -24.98
C GLN A 211 -6.61 -15.29 -25.40
N ARG A 212 -5.41 -15.71 -24.97
CA ARG A 212 -4.82 -17.01 -25.35
C ARG A 212 -5.31 -18.18 -24.51
N GLN A 213 -5.53 -17.97 -23.22
CA GLN A 213 -5.83 -19.05 -22.26
C GLN A 213 -7.17 -18.88 -21.53
N GLY A 214 -7.92 -17.81 -21.84
CA GLY A 214 -9.15 -17.46 -21.14
C GLY A 214 -8.90 -17.00 -19.70
N ILE A 215 -10.01 -16.81 -18.97
CA ILE A 215 -9.99 -16.48 -17.54
C ILE A 215 -9.38 -17.63 -16.73
N ALA A 216 -9.60 -18.87 -17.14
CA ALA A 216 -8.98 -20.05 -16.51
C ALA A 216 -7.45 -19.97 -16.52
N GLY A 217 -6.84 -19.46 -17.59
CA GLY A 217 -5.39 -19.24 -17.66
C GLY A 217 -4.89 -18.16 -16.70
N LEU A 218 -5.66 -17.07 -16.52
CA LEU A 218 -5.33 -15.99 -15.57
C LEU A 218 -5.32 -16.47 -14.12
N PHE A 219 -6.12 -17.48 -13.80
CA PHE A 219 -6.31 -18.02 -12.44
C PHE A 219 -5.86 -19.48 -12.29
N ARG A 220 -5.06 -20.01 -13.22
CA ARG A 220 -4.67 -21.43 -13.23
C ARG A 220 -4.01 -21.91 -11.93
N ASN A 221 -3.22 -21.05 -11.29
CA ASN A 221 -2.53 -21.35 -10.03
C ASN A 221 -3.20 -20.68 -8.81
N TYR A 222 -4.47 -20.26 -8.93
CA TYR A 222 -5.16 -19.50 -7.89
C TYR A 222 -5.18 -20.16 -6.50
N PRO A 223 -5.48 -21.47 -6.31
CA PRO A 223 -5.54 -22.05 -4.96
C PRO A 223 -4.19 -21.99 -4.24
N TYR A 224 -3.07 -22.17 -4.95
CA TYR A 224 -1.73 -22.07 -4.38
C TYR A 224 -1.41 -20.62 -3.97
N ILE A 225 -1.76 -19.66 -4.82
CA ILE A 225 -1.57 -18.23 -4.54
C ILE A 225 -2.43 -17.82 -3.34
N LEU A 226 -3.68 -18.27 -3.30
CA LEU A 226 -4.60 -17.98 -2.22
C LEU A 226 -4.10 -18.53 -0.88
N ALA A 227 -3.71 -19.81 -0.83
CA ALA A 227 -3.15 -20.40 0.38
C ALA A 227 -1.88 -19.66 0.84
N GLN A 228 -0.98 -19.35 -0.08
CA GLN A 228 0.24 -18.62 0.22
C GLN A 228 -0.04 -17.22 0.79
N GLU A 229 -0.90 -16.44 0.14
CA GLU A 229 -1.19 -15.05 0.52
C GLU A 229 -1.98 -14.99 1.82
N CYS A 230 -2.98 -15.86 2.01
CA CYS A 230 -3.74 -15.93 3.28
C CYS A 230 -2.85 -16.32 4.46
N CYS A 231 -2.00 -17.35 4.30
CA CYS A 231 -1.08 -17.76 5.38
C CYS A 231 -0.04 -16.67 5.68
N ALA A 232 0.52 -16.03 4.65
CA ALA A 232 1.50 -14.95 4.84
C ALA A 232 0.88 -13.73 5.53
N LEU A 233 -0.37 -13.38 5.19
CA LEU A 233 -1.08 -12.26 5.79
C LEU A 233 -1.59 -12.55 7.19
N GLY A 234 -2.07 -13.77 7.44
CA GLY A 234 -2.40 -14.22 8.79
C GLY A 234 -1.19 -14.13 9.71
N ALA A 235 -0.04 -14.67 9.30
CA ALA A 235 1.20 -14.55 10.05
C ALA A 235 1.59 -13.08 10.28
N PHE A 236 1.53 -12.24 9.23
CA PHE A 236 1.87 -10.82 9.34
C PHE A 236 1.00 -10.06 10.35
N PHE A 237 -0.33 -10.17 10.24
CA PHE A 237 -1.23 -9.42 11.12
C PHE A 237 -1.25 -9.96 12.55
N VAL A 238 -1.17 -11.29 12.74
CA VAL A 238 -1.04 -11.87 14.08
C VAL A 238 0.25 -11.42 14.76
N SER A 239 1.39 -11.46 14.04
CA SER A 239 2.65 -10.95 14.59
C SER A 239 2.62 -9.45 14.86
N PHE A 240 1.92 -8.67 14.02
CA PHE A 240 1.75 -7.24 14.22
C PHE A 240 0.96 -6.92 15.48
N GLU A 241 -0.19 -7.56 15.69
CA GLU A 241 -0.99 -7.37 16.91
C GLU A 241 -0.24 -7.85 18.16
N TRP A 242 0.45 -9.00 18.07
CA TRP A 242 1.30 -9.48 19.15
C TRP A 242 2.40 -8.47 19.50
N ALA A 243 3.10 -7.92 18.50
CA ALA A 243 4.12 -6.91 18.71
C ALA A 243 3.54 -5.60 19.28
N LYS A 244 2.34 -5.20 18.83
CA LYS A 244 1.63 -4.01 19.33
C LYS A 244 1.30 -4.15 20.81
N ALA A 245 0.79 -5.31 21.23
CA ALA A 245 0.47 -5.59 22.63
C ALA A 245 1.71 -5.50 23.54
N HIS A 246 2.87 -6.00 23.09
CA HIS A 246 4.10 -5.99 23.89
C HIS A 246 4.88 -4.67 23.81
N ALA A 247 4.68 -3.86 22.78
CA ALA A 247 5.31 -2.55 22.64
C ALA A 247 4.53 -1.43 23.36
N ALA A 248 3.25 -1.66 23.66
CA ALA A 248 2.37 -0.68 24.29
C ALA A 248 2.45 -0.67 25.82
N ASP A 249 3.19 -1.59 26.45
CA ASP A 249 3.48 -1.53 27.87
C ASP A 249 4.61 -0.49 28.11
N PRO A 250 4.31 0.73 28.61
CA PRO A 250 5.37 1.57 29.15
C PRO A 250 6.01 0.80 30.32
N PRO A 251 7.34 0.86 30.51
CA PRO A 251 7.96 0.27 31.68
C PRO A 251 7.27 0.82 32.92
N ALA A 252 6.84 -0.06 33.82
CA ALA A 252 6.12 0.26 35.06
C ALA A 252 6.93 1.12 36.07
N SER A 253 7.96 1.84 35.63
CA SER A 253 8.93 2.56 36.45
C SER A 253 8.51 3.98 36.86
N GLU A 254 7.26 4.41 36.65
CA GLU A 254 6.80 5.76 37.03
C GLU A 254 5.47 5.80 37.80
N GLN A 255 5.08 4.70 38.45
CA GLN A 255 4.14 4.79 39.57
C GLN A 255 4.91 5.21 40.82
N HIS A 256 5.35 6.46 40.86
CA HIS A 256 5.80 7.09 42.10
C HIS A 256 4.56 7.27 42.97
N THR A 257 4.31 6.34 43.89
CA THR A 257 3.34 6.51 44.96
C THR A 257 3.75 7.76 45.75
N PRO A 258 2.92 8.82 45.81
CA PRO A 258 3.17 9.90 46.76
C PRO A 258 3.14 9.27 48.14
N CYS A 259 4.22 9.42 48.91
CA CYS A 259 4.18 9.17 50.35
C CYS A 259 3.07 10.06 50.92
N GLU A 260 2.01 9.46 51.44
CA GLU A 260 1.17 10.14 52.43
C GLU A 260 2.06 10.41 53.64
N ASP A 261 2.45 11.66 53.79
CA ASP A 261 3.06 12.16 55.02
C ASP A 261 1.98 12.15 56.12
N THR A 262 2.04 11.14 57.00
CA THR A 262 1.38 11.12 58.33
C THR A 262 2.27 11.73 59.39
#